data_AF-A0A9P6YU37-F1
#
_entry.id   AF-A0A9P6YU37-F1
#
_cell.length_a   1.000
_cell.length_b   1.000
_cell.length_c   1.000
_cell.angle_alpha   90.00
_cell.angle_beta   90.00
_cell.angle_gamma   90.00
#
_symmetry.space_group_name_H-M   'P 1'
#
loop_
_entity.id
_entity.type
_entity.pdbx_description
1 polymer ?
#
loop_
_entity_poly.entity_id
_entity_poly.type
_entity_poly.pdbx_seq_one_letter_code
_entity_poly.pdbx_strand_id
1 'polypeptide(L)'
;MLVLRMVPFISLATKQVQQSKTKLDAIFLVGGFGQSTYLYRRVLAEFQSRVGFIGVPPRGELAVVRGAVYFGLNPRMVTERVSRRTYGLETRMVFDPRYDPPEQCIKGDDNRLFCKQRFSVYVQKGQSINADYCVSKNFMIAYPNDTDTDLFAYDGDETVPRLTTHPQVFKVARFPIKMPKFSDVQKGQPVFMTIKMYFGQTEIKIEAHIRDRTFTFTSAFETMEREMMHSLNTQTNLLSIKPDDAPFYQANNTSGSNLSSRPPSSRDLAYKKEEDNTFNDGDSRHSSTFNKESSRKLFGIKFGRKR
;
A
#
# COMPACT_ATOMS: atom_id res chain seq x y z
N MET A 1 26.21 -22.07 -4.67
CA MET A 1 25.66 -20.71 -4.98
C MET A 1 24.28 -20.42 -4.35
N LEU A 2 23.42 -21.40 -4.03
CA LEU A 2 22.10 -21.19 -3.38
C LEU A 2 22.16 -20.91 -1.86
N VAL A 3 23.15 -21.46 -1.16
CA VAL A 3 23.28 -21.34 0.31
C VAL A 3 23.56 -19.91 0.77
N LEU A 4 24.32 -19.13 -0.03
CA LEU A 4 24.69 -17.74 0.28
C LEU A 4 23.50 -16.77 0.25
N ARG A 5 22.37 -17.12 -0.40
CA ARG A 5 21.16 -16.28 -0.45
C ARG A 5 20.10 -16.62 0.60
N MET A 6 20.28 -17.69 1.38
CA MET A 6 19.33 -18.08 2.44
C MET A 6 19.58 -17.38 3.78
N VAL A 7 20.85 -17.05 4.10
CA VAL A 7 21.19 -16.31 5.33
C VAL A 7 20.46 -14.96 5.40
N PRO A 8 20.37 -14.17 4.31
CA PRO A 8 19.54 -12.97 4.27
C PRO A 8 18.06 -13.26 4.54
N PHE A 9 17.49 -14.31 3.95
CA PHE A 9 16.07 -14.65 4.12
C PHE A 9 15.73 -14.96 5.59
N ILE A 10 16.49 -15.86 6.21
CA ILE A 10 16.25 -16.23 7.61
C ILE A 10 16.47 -15.02 8.53
N SER A 11 17.49 -14.20 8.27
CA SER A 11 17.72 -12.95 9.00
C SER A 11 16.52 -11.99 8.92
N LEU A 12 15.96 -11.81 7.72
CA LEU A 12 14.78 -10.96 7.51
C LEU A 12 13.55 -11.51 8.24
N ALA A 13 13.31 -12.82 8.13
CA ALA A 13 12.22 -13.47 8.86
C ALA A 13 12.40 -13.31 10.38
N THR A 14 13.62 -13.49 10.90
CA THR A 14 13.91 -13.31 12.33
C THR A 14 13.64 -11.90 12.80
N LYS A 15 14.02 -10.88 12.02
CA LYS A 15 13.70 -9.47 12.32
C LYS A 15 12.19 -9.23 12.39
N GLN A 16 11.42 -9.77 11.44
CA GLN A 16 9.95 -9.63 11.46
C GLN A 16 9.32 -10.33 12.66
N VAL A 17 9.78 -11.53 13.00
CA VAL A 17 9.32 -12.26 14.18
C VAL A 17 9.64 -11.50 15.47
N GLN A 18 10.82 -10.89 15.57
CA GLN A 18 11.23 -10.08 16.72
C GLN A 18 10.46 -8.76 16.84
N GLN A 19 10.10 -8.14 15.71
CA GLN A 19 9.30 -6.92 15.68
C GLN A 19 7.83 -7.16 16.04
N SER A 20 7.36 -8.42 15.96
CA SER A 20 6.00 -8.78 16.37
C SER A 20 5.84 -8.60 17.89
N LYS A 21 4.89 -7.76 18.29
CA LYS A 21 4.48 -7.60 19.70
C LYS A 21 3.61 -8.74 20.20
N THR A 22 3.14 -9.59 19.28
CA THR A 22 2.27 -10.73 19.57
C THR A 22 2.99 -12.04 19.27
N LYS A 23 2.60 -13.09 19.99
CA LYS A 23 3.04 -14.45 19.71
C LYS A 23 2.52 -14.87 18.33
N LEU A 24 3.41 -15.41 17.50
CA LEU A 24 3.03 -15.94 16.19
C LEU A 24 2.53 -17.37 16.34
N ASP A 25 1.32 -17.63 15.84
CA ASP A 25 0.71 -18.95 15.90
C ASP A 25 1.21 -19.85 14.77
N ALA A 26 1.42 -19.31 13.57
CA ALA A 26 1.78 -20.08 12.39
C ALA A 26 2.70 -19.32 11.42
N ILE A 27 3.59 -20.07 10.75
CA ILE A 27 4.32 -19.64 9.54
C ILE A 27 3.92 -20.58 8.39
N PHE A 28 3.57 -20.00 7.25
CA PHE A 28 3.28 -20.74 6.01
C PHE A 28 4.32 -20.43 4.93
N LEU A 29 4.92 -21.47 4.37
CA LEU A 29 5.85 -21.35 3.24
C LEU A 29 5.10 -21.52 1.92
N VAL A 30 4.95 -20.42 1.19
CA VAL A 30 4.19 -20.36 -0.07
C VAL A 30 5.10 -20.09 -1.27
N GLY A 31 4.59 -20.33 -2.48
CA GLY A 31 5.34 -20.21 -3.73
C GLY A 31 6.20 -21.44 -4.04
N GLY A 32 6.76 -21.49 -5.25
CA GLY A 32 7.56 -22.64 -5.71
C GLY A 32 8.78 -22.91 -4.83
N PHE A 33 9.47 -21.85 -4.38
CA PHE A 33 10.60 -22.02 -3.45
C PHE A 33 10.15 -22.42 -2.03
N GLY A 34 8.94 -22.04 -1.61
CA GLY A 34 8.32 -22.45 -0.35
C GLY A 34 8.17 -23.97 -0.20
N GLN A 35 8.11 -24.70 -1.32
CA GLN A 35 8.05 -26.16 -1.38
C GLN A 35 9.42 -26.84 -1.20
N SER A 36 10.51 -26.07 -1.07
CA SER A 36 11.84 -26.64 -0.87
C SER A 36 11.96 -27.29 0.50
N THR A 37 12.26 -28.59 0.53
CA THR A 37 12.58 -29.34 1.76
C THR A 37 13.72 -28.69 2.54
N TYR A 38 14.71 -28.13 1.85
CA TYR A 38 15.83 -27.44 2.49
C TYR A 38 15.36 -26.18 3.22
N LEU A 39 14.60 -25.30 2.55
CA LEU A 39 14.05 -24.09 3.16
C LEU A 39 13.18 -24.44 4.38
N TYR A 40 12.28 -25.42 4.23
CA TYR A 40 11.43 -25.88 5.32
C TYR A 40 12.26 -26.30 6.54
N ARG A 41 13.31 -27.12 6.35
CA ARG A 41 14.20 -27.55 7.44
C ARG A 41 14.91 -26.37 8.11
N ARG A 42 15.36 -25.37 7.33
CA ARG A 42 16.02 -24.17 7.86
C ARG A 42 15.06 -23.30 8.69
N VAL A 43 13.85 -23.08 8.20
CA VAL A 43 12.81 -22.32 8.92
C VAL A 43 12.36 -23.07 10.17
N LEU A 44 12.16 -24.39 10.08
CA LEU A 44 11.80 -25.22 11.22
C LEU A 44 12.87 -25.12 12.31
N ALA A 45 14.14 -25.32 11.97
CA ALA A 45 15.25 -25.24 12.93
C ALA A 45 15.32 -23.87 13.63
N GLU A 46 15.07 -22.78 12.90
CA GLU A 46 15.15 -21.41 13.42
C GLU A 46 13.92 -20.99 14.26
N PHE A 47 12.71 -21.41 13.88
CA PHE A 47 11.47 -20.83 14.41
C PHE A 47 10.59 -21.78 15.21
N GLN A 48 10.83 -23.09 15.19
CA GLN A 48 9.98 -24.07 15.90
C GLN A 48 9.86 -23.83 17.41
N SER A 49 10.86 -23.20 18.04
CA SER A 49 10.82 -22.86 19.47
C SER A 49 9.95 -21.66 19.79
N ARG A 50 9.63 -20.81 18.79
CA ARG A 50 8.94 -19.53 18.94
C ARG A 50 7.53 -19.54 18.35
N VAL A 51 7.28 -20.38 17.36
CA VAL A 51 6.03 -20.42 16.58
C VAL A 51 5.34 -21.76 16.74
N GLY A 52 4.02 -21.74 16.94
CA GLY A 52 3.23 -22.95 17.21
C GLY A 52 3.18 -23.94 16.03
N PHE A 53 3.09 -23.43 14.80
CA PHE A 53 2.98 -24.24 13.59
C PHE A 53 3.84 -23.69 12.45
N ILE A 54 4.53 -24.57 11.73
CA ILE A 54 5.27 -24.22 10.50
C ILE A 54 4.85 -25.21 9.44
N GLY A 55 4.24 -24.71 8.35
CA GLY A 55 3.62 -25.56 7.34
C GLY A 55 3.88 -25.11 5.91
N VAL A 56 3.81 -26.07 5.00
CA VAL A 56 3.86 -25.87 3.56
C VAL A 56 2.47 -26.22 3.03
N PRO A 57 1.67 -25.25 2.53
CA PRO A 57 0.34 -25.56 2.00
C PRO A 57 0.40 -26.49 0.79
N PRO A 58 -0.56 -27.40 0.62
CA PRO A 58 -0.70 -28.18 -0.61
C PRO A 58 -0.85 -27.24 -1.82
N ARG A 59 -0.07 -27.49 -2.88
CA ARG A 59 0.00 -26.61 -4.06
C ARG A 59 0.36 -25.17 -3.65
N GLY A 60 1.43 -24.99 -2.87
CA GLY A 60 1.83 -23.69 -2.34
C GLY A 60 2.14 -22.66 -3.43
N GLU A 61 2.46 -23.10 -4.66
CA GLU A 61 2.55 -22.28 -5.86
C GLU A 61 1.22 -21.59 -6.24
N LEU A 62 0.08 -22.15 -5.85
CA LEU A 62 -1.27 -21.57 -6.06
C LEU A 62 -1.84 -20.90 -4.80
N ALA A 63 -1.16 -20.98 -3.65
CA ALA A 63 -1.72 -20.53 -2.37
C ALA A 63 -2.14 -19.06 -2.38
N VAL A 64 -1.35 -18.19 -3.03
CA VAL A 64 -1.65 -16.75 -3.13
C VAL A 64 -2.91 -16.51 -3.95
N VAL A 65 -3.01 -17.10 -5.15
CA VAL A 65 -4.16 -16.93 -6.04
C VAL A 65 -5.43 -17.50 -5.40
N ARG A 66 -5.34 -18.68 -4.79
CA ARG A 66 -6.47 -19.26 -4.04
C ARG A 66 -6.90 -18.37 -2.88
N GLY A 67 -5.94 -17.85 -2.11
CA GLY A 67 -6.21 -16.89 -1.04
C GLY A 67 -6.93 -15.63 -1.54
N ALA A 68 -6.53 -15.11 -2.71
CA ALA A 68 -7.20 -13.97 -3.34
C ALA A 68 -8.65 -14.29 -3.73
N VAL A 69 -8.92 -15.48 -4.28
CA VAL A 69 -10.29 -15.92 -4.60
C VAL A 69 -11.13 -16.03 -3.33
N TYR A 70 -10.63 -16.68 -2.27
CA TYR A 70 -11.33 -16.75 -0.99
C TYR A 70 -11.61 -15.38 -0.39
N PHE A 71 -10.64 -14.47 -0.47
CA PHE A 71 -10.81 -13.10 -0.02
C PHE A 71 -11.85 -12.35 -0.85
N GLY A 72 -11.87 -12.52 -2.18
CA GLY A 72 -12.88 -11.92 -3.05
C GLY A 72 -14.29 -12.42 -2.76
N LEU A 73 -14.44 -13.71 -2.43
CA LEU A 73 -15.72 -14.31 -2.04
C LEU A 73 -16.20 -13.84 -0.66
N ASN A 74 -15.27 -13.65 0.29
CA ASN A 74 -15.59 -13.16 1.62
C ASN A 74 -14.47 -12.24 2.17
N PRO A 75 -14.51 -10.93 1.87
CA PRO A 75 -13.49 -9.98 2.33
C PRO A 75 -13.43 -9.84 3.86
N ARG A 76 -14.51 -10.19 4.56
CA ARG A 76 -14.61 -10.13 6.02
C ARG A 76 -13.89 -11.27 6.74
N MET A 77 -13.35 -12.24 5.99
CA MET A 77 -12.51 -13.31 6.55
C MET A 77 -11.26 -12.75 7.24
N VAL A 78 -10.73 -11.62 6.76
CA VAL A 78 -9.66 -10.88 7.44
C VAL A 78 -10.30 -9.85 8.36
N THR A 79 -10.38 -10.18 9.65
CA THR A 79 -11.02 -9.31 10.66
C THR A 79 -10.15 -8.15 11.08
N GLU A 80 -8.83 -8.35 11.06
CA GLU A 80 -7.86 -7.42 11.60
C GLU A 80 -6.53 -7.48 10.84
N ARG A 81 -5.85 -6.34 10.75
CA ARG A 81 -4.56 -6.16 10.09
C ARG A 81 -3.64 -5.33 10.99
N VAL A 82 -2.34 -5.59 10.94
CA VAL A 82 -1.36 -4.75 11.63
C VAL A 82 -0.81 -3.71 10.65
N SER A 83 -0.86 -2.43 11.01
CA SER A 83 -0.31 -1.36 10.17
C SER A 83 1.17 -1.58 9.94
N ARG A 84 1.59 -1.63 8.68
CA ARG A 84 3.02 -1.76 8.33
C ARG A 84 3.82 -0.49 8.57
N ARG A 85 3.15 0.67 8.59
CA ARG A 85 3.75 2.00 8.71
C ARG A 85 2.90 2.92 9.54
N THR A 86 3.48 4.00 10.03
CA THR A 86 2.72 5.11 10.58
C THR A 86 2.22 5.96 9.42
N TYR A 87 0.93 6.26 9.38
CA TYR A 87 0.29 7.05 8.32
C TYR A 87 -0.30 8.33 8.89
N GLY A 88 -0.22 9.41 8.13
CA GLY A 88 -0.79 10.69 8.54
C GLY A 88 -0.69 11.75 7.46
N LEU A 89 -1.14 12.95 7.80
CA LEU A 89 -1.18 14.10 6.88
C LEU A 89 -0.20 15.18 7.31
N GLU A 90 0.32 15.94 6.35
CA GLU A 90 0.89 17.25 6.63
C GLU A 90 -0.23 18.24 6.91
N THR A 91 -0.15 18.92 8.04
CA THR A 91 -1.22 19.84 8.47
C THR A 91 -0.63 21.03 9.19
N ARG A 92 -1.31 22.18 9.10
CA ARG A 92 -1.05 23.32 9.98
C ARG A 92 -1.75 23.07 11.31
N MET A 93 -0.99 22.94 12.39
CA MET A 93 -1.51 22.74 13.75
C MET A 93 -1.00 23.85 14.66
N VAL A 94 -1.67 24.09 15.79
CA VAL A 94 -1.21 25.07 16.78
C VAL A 94 0.26 24.80 17.14
N PHE A 95 1.08 25.85 17.10
CA PHE A 95 2.50 25.75 17.38
C PHE A 95 2.75 25.43 18.85
N ASP A 96 3.56 24.41 19.11
CA ASP A 96 3.99 24.05 20.44
C ASP A 96 5.45 24.49 20.66
N PRO A 97 5.69 25.57 21.41
CA PRO A 97 7.04 26.13 21.57
C PRO A 97 8.01 25.20 22.30
N ARG A 98 7.52 24.12 22.93
CA ARG A 98 8.39 23.15 23.63
C ARG A 98 9.01 22.13 22.68
N TYR A 99 8.35 21.84 21.55
CA TYR A 99 8.72 20.72 20.69
C TYR A 99 8.75 21.04 19.20
N ASP A 100 8.03 22.07 18.74
CA ASP A 100 8.05 22.48 17.35
C ASP A 100 9.23 23.44 17.07
N PRO A 101 10.01 23.20 16.00
CA PRO A 101 11.11 24.09 15.66
C PRO A 101 10.63 25.50 15.30
N PRO A 102 11.28 26.58 15.79
CA PRO A 102 10.89 27.96 15.50
C PRO A 102 10.81 28.29 14.00
N GLU A 103 11.63 27.67 13.16
CA GLU A 103 11.67 27.87 11.70
C GLU A 103 10.42 27.31 10.99
N GLN A 104 9.65 26.49 11.70
CA GLN A 104 8.37 25.92 11.28
C GLN A 104 7.17 26.73 11.80
N CYS A 105 7.42 27.77 12.62
CA CYS A 105 6.39 28.65 13.13
C CYS A 105 5.93 29.63 12.06
N ILE A 106 4.62 29.74 11.88
CA ILE A 106 3.97 30.74 11.05
C ILE A 106 2.86 31.40 11.85
N LYS A 107 2.57 32.67 11.55
CA LYS A 107 1.51 33.43 12.19
C LYS A 107 0.27 33.43 11.29
N GLY A 108 -0.87 33.02 11.83
CA GLY A 108 -2.16 33.10 11.16
C GLY A 108 -2.74 34.50 11.21
N ASP A 109 -3.80 34.73 10.42
CA ASP A 109 -4.48 36.02 10.32
C ASP A 109 -5.09 36.49 11.66
N ASP A 110 -5.43 35.54 12.54
CA ASP A 110 -5.93 35.75 13.89
C ASP A 110 -4.82 35.94 14.95
N ASN A 111 -3.58 36.20 14.51
CA ASN A 111 -2.37 36.27 15.31
C ASN A 111 -1.97 34.97 16.03
N ARG A 112 -2.66 33.85 15.83
CA ARG A 112 -2.24 32.57 16.42
C ARG A 112 -1.02 31.99 15.70
N LEU A 113 -0.18 31.27 16.44
CA LEU A 113 1.00 30.62 15.91
C LEU A 113 0.67 29.18 15.52
N PHE A 114 1.12 28.78 14.34
CA PHE A 114 0.93 27.43 13.80
C PHE A 114 2.27 26.84 13.37
N CYS A 115 2.43 25.52 13.52
CA CYS A 115 3.49 24.76 12.88
C CYS A 115 3.06 24.40 11.45
N LYS A 116 3.82 24.81 10.43
CA LYS A 116 3.43 24.69 9.02
C LYS A 116 3.36 23.24 8.50
N GLN A 117 4.26 22.36 8.94
CA GLN A 117 4.45 21.01 8.39
C GLN A 117 4.32 19.91 9.46
N ARG A 118 3.27 20.00 10.27
CA ARG A 118 3.02 19.07 11.38
C ARG A 118 2.56 17.72 10.83
N PHE A 119 3.22 16.63 11.25
CA PHE A 119 2.78 15.27 10.89
C PHE A 119 1.60 14.84 11.78
N SER A 120 0.39 14.95 11.25
CA SER A 120 -0.86 14.57 11.92
C SER A 120 -1.14 13.09 11.69
N VAL A 121 -0.70 12.26 12.63
CA VAL A 121 -0.80 10.79 12.59
C VAL A 121 -2.25 10.32 12.69
N TYR A 122 -2.69 9.48 11.76
CA TYR A 122 -3.97 8.77 11.81
C TYR A 122 -3.81 7.36 12.38
N VAL A 123 -2.74 6.66 11.99
CA VAL A 123 -2.45 5.28 12.41
C VAL A 123 -0.96 5.13 12.66
N GLN A 124 -0.57 4.35 13.67
CA GLN A 124 0.83 4.06 13.98
C GLN A 124 1.30 2.71 13.42
N LYS A 125 2.59 2.60 13.09
CA LYS A 125 3.24 1.32 12.77
C LYS A 125 3.03 0.31 13.90
N GLY A 126 2.65 -0.91 13.54
CA GLY A 126 2.35 -1.97 14.52
C GLY A 126 0.98 -1.84 15.20
N GLN A 127 0.19 -0.82 14.88
CA GLN A 127 -1.18 -0.71 15.38
C GLN A 127 -2.06 -1.78 14.75
N SER A 128 -2.90 -2.39 15.56
CA SER A 128 -3.92 -3.35 15.13
C SER A 128 -5.16 -2.62 14.60
N ILE A 129 -5.64 -3.00 13.42
CA ILE A 129 -6.65 -2.30 12.63
C ILE A 129 -7.73 -3.29 12.20
N ASN A 130 -8.94 -3.11 12.73
CA ASN A 130 -10.10 -3.88 12.31
C ASN A 130 -10.58 -3.47 10.91
N ALA A 131 -11.31 -4.35 10.22
CA ALA A 131 -11.82 -4.10 8.86
C ALA A 131 -12.54 -2.75 8.70
N ASP A 132 -13.34 -2.36 9.69
CA ASP A 132 -14.12 -1.11 9.68
C ASP A 132 -13.44 0.05 10.43
N TYR A 133 -12.17 -0.10 10.81
CA TYR A 133 -11.45 0.92 11.58
C TYR A 133 -11.34 2.21 10.78
N CYS A 134 -11.91 3.28 11.34
CA CYS A 134 -11.97 4.61 10.76
C CYS A 134 -11.41 5.63 11.75
N VAL A 135 -10.53 6.51 11.26
CA VAL A 135 -10.05 7.67 12.02
C VAL A 135 -10.54 8.93 11.34
N SER A 136 -11.19 9.79 12.12
CA SER A 136 -11.81 11.03 11.66
C SER A 136 -11.12 12.22 12.32
N LYS A 137 -10.75 13.22 11.52
CA LYS A 137 -10.22 14.49 12.02
C LYS A 137 -10.87 15.67 11.32
N ASN A 138 -11.04 16.76 12.05
CA ASN A 138 -11.65 17.99 11.57
C ASN A 138 -10.59 19.05 11.29
N PHE A 139 -10.80 19.79 10.21
CA PHE A 139 -9.93 20.83 9.71
C PHE A 139 -10.74 22.09 9.46
N MET A 140 -10.11 23.24 9.68
CA MET A 140 -10.67 24.55 9.35
C MET A 140 -9.92 25.09 8.14
N ILE A 141 -10.64 25.41 7.08
CA ILE A 141 -10.10 25.94 5.82
C ILE A 141 -10.69 27.32 5.59
N ALA A 142 -9.85 28.30 5.26
CA ALA A 142 -10.33 29.62 4.88
C ALA A 142 -10.95 29.58 3.47
N TYR A 143 -12.20 30.00 3.32
CA TYR A 143 -12.89 30.01 2.04
C TYR A 143 -12.32 31.08 1.09
N PRO A 144 -12.19 30.84 -0.23
CA PRO A 144 -12.51 29.63 -0.98
C PRO A 144 -11.26 28.78 -1.29
N ASN A 145 -10.30 28.69 -0.36
CA ASN A 145 -9.03 28.03 -0.64
C ASN A 145 -9.21 26.52 -0.81
N ASP A 146 -8.65 25.99 -1.89
CA ASP A 146 -8.46 24.54 -2.07
C ASP A 146 -7.52 23.98 -0.99
N THR A 147 -7.60 22.67 -0.78
CA THR A 147 -6.66 21.98 0.12
C THR A 147 -5.84 20.96 -0.67
N ASP A 148 -4.55 21.25 -0.85
CA ASP A 148 -3.58 20.24 -1.26
C ASP A 148 -3.33 19.31 -0.08
N THR A 149 -3.77 18.06 -0.20
CA THR A 149 -3.59 17.06 0.87
C THR A 149 -2.76 15.90 0.35
N ASP A 150 -1.73 15.56 1.12
CA ASP A 150 -0.82 14.46 0.83
C ASP A 150 -0.84 13.47 2.00
N LEU A 151 -0.99 12.18 1.69
CA LEU A 151 -0.81 11.09 2.64
C LEU A 151 0.68 10.81 2.75
N PHE A 152 1.21 10.87 3.98
CA PHE A 152 2.58 10.50 4.29
C PHE A 152 2.64 9.20 5.08
N ALA A 153 3.73 8.47 4.90
CA ALA A 153 4.10 7.33 5.72
C ALA A 153 5.48 7.50 6.35
N TYR A 154 5.61 6.95 7.56
CA TYR A 154 6.86 6.76 8.28
C TYR A 154 7.07 5.27 8.55
N ASP A 155 8.24 4.76 8.20
CA ASP A 155 8.61 3.34 8.32
C ASP A 155 9.76 3.08 9.31
N GLY A 156 10.16 4.09 10.09
CA GLY A 156 11.18 3.90 11.11
C GLY A 156 10.66 3.14 12.34
N ASP A 157 11.60 2.62 13.12
CA ASP A 157 11.33 1.89 14.37
C ASP A 157 11.48 2.78 15.62
N GLU A 158 11.86 4.04 15.43
CA GLU A 158 12.04 5.04 16.48
C GLU A 158 10.71 5.79 16.78
N THR A 159 10.79 6.80 17.64
CA THR A 159 9.66 7.69 17.92
C THR A 159 9.18 8.36 16.64
N VAL A 160 7.86 8.36 16.42
CA VAL A 160 7.26 8.98 15.23
C VAL A 160 7.71 10.44 15.12
N PRO A 161 8.30 10.85 13.98
CA PRO A 161 8.78 12.20 13.81
C PRO A 161 7.66 13.22 13.96
N ARG A 162 8.03 14.37 14.54
CA ARG A 162 7.10 15.48 14.63
C ARG A 162 6.77 16.02 13.22
N LEU A 163 7.75 16.24 12.36
CA LEU A 163 7.53 16.93 11.08
C LEU A 163 7.48 15.96 9.91
N THR A 164 6.71 16.32 8.88
CA THR A 164 6.70 15.60 7.60
C THR A 164 7.98 15.77 6.80
N THR A 165 8.80 16.77 7.14
CA THR A 165 10.13 17.01 6.55
C THR A 165 11.21 16.05 7.04
N HIS A 166 10.90 15.16 7.99
CA HIS A 166 11.85 14.19 8.49
C HIS A 166 12.28 13.22 7.36
N PRO A 167 13.58 12.86 7.21
CA PRO A 167 14.07 12.08 6.07
C PRO A 167 13.43 10.71 5.86
N GLN A 168 12.91 10.09 6.92
CA GLN A 168 12.22 8.80 6.88
C GLN A 168 10.70 8.91 6.68
N VAL A 169 10.16 10.13 6.58
CA VAL A 169 8.77 10.39 6.23
C VAL A 169 8.71 10.63 4.73
N PHE A 170 7.83 9.93 4.03
CA PHE A 170 7.71 10.03 2.57
C PHE A 170 6.26 10.05 2.14
N LYS A 171 5.99 10.72 1.02
CA LYS A 171 4.65 10.79 0.43
C LYS A 171 4.24 9.43 -0.13
N VAL A 172 2.98 9.07 0.07
CA VAL A 172 2.37 7.81 -0.38
C VAL A 172 1.28 8.05 -1.41
N ALA A 173 0.52 9.13 -1.25
CA ALA A 173 -0.54 9.49 -2.18
C ALA A 173 -0.81 11.00 -2.11
N ARG A 174 -1.26 11.57 -3.23
CA ARG A 174 -1.78 12.94 -3.30
C ARG A 174 -3.28 12.89 -3.56
N PHE A 175 -4.05 13.67 -2.81
CA PHE A 175 -5.51 13.76 -2.98
C PHE A 175 -5.97 15.21 -2.77
N PRO A 176 -5.90 16.06 -3.81
CA PRO A 176 -6.27 17.47 -3.69
C PRO A 176 -7.79 17.61 -3.58
N ILE A 177 -8.24 18.49 -2.68
CA ILE A 177 -9.66 18.74 -2.43
C ILE A 177 -9.98 20.15 -2.94
N LYS A 178 -10.85 20.22 -3.95
CA LYS A 178 -11.33 21.47 -4.51
C LYS A 178 -12.46 22.02 -3.64
N MET A 179 -12.32 23.26 -3.19
CA MET A 179 -13.31 23.90 -2.33
C MET A 179 -14.61 24.13 -3.14
N PRO A 180 -15.75 23.55 -2.71
CA PRO A 180 -17.04 23.85 -3.34
C PRO A 180 -17.38 25.34 -3.20
N LYS A 181 -18.09 25.89 -4.18
CA LYS A 181 -18.59 27.27 -4.08
C LYS A 181 -19.82 27.32 -3.18
N PHE A 182 -19.76 28.19 -2.19
CA PHE A 182 -20.86 28.50 -1.28
C PHE A 182 -21.30 29.95 -1.49
N SER A 183 -22.60 30.18 -1.67
CA SER A 183 -23.17 31.53 -1.85
C SER A 183 -23.36 32.25 -0.51
N ASP A 184 -23.45 31.50 0.58
CA ASP A 184 -23.67 31.97 1.95
C ASP A 184 -22.36 32.20 2.74
N VAL A 185 -21.20 31.98 2.12
CA VAL A 185 -19.88 32.10 2.78
C VAL A 185 -19.05 33.17 2.08
N GLN A 186 -18.52 34.10 2.87
CA GLN A 186 -17.64 35.16 2.37
C GLN A 186 -16.18 34.71 2.33
N LYS A 187 -15.38 35.34 1.47
CA LYS A 187 -13.93 35.11 1.40
C LYS A 187 -13.29 35.35 2.78
N GLY A 188 -12.45 34.41 3.21
CA GLY A 188 -11.78 34.42 4.51
C GLY A 188 -12.58 33.78 5.65
N GLN A 189 -13.89 33.51 5.47
CA GLN A 189 -14.66 32.81 6.50
C GLN A 189 -14.23 31.33 6.61
N PRO A 190 -14.25 30.77 7.83
CA PRO A 190 -13.87 29.39 8.06
C PRO A 190 -14.93 28.41 7.54
N VAL A 191 -14.49 27.41 6.79
CA VAL A 191 -15.26 26.24 6.40
C VAL A 191 -14.64 25.01 7.06
N PHE A 192 -15.48 24.20 7.70
CA PHE A 192 -15.04 22.98 8.35
C PHE A 192 -15.07 21.80 7.38
N MET A 193 -13.97 21.06 7.34
CA MET A 193 -13.80 19.84 6.57
C MET A 193 -13.47 18.70 7.51
N THR A 194 -14.15 17.56 7.35
CA THR A 194 -13.82 16.33 8.08
C THR A 194 -13.14 15.35 7.14
N ILE A 195 -11.92 14.93 7.45
CA ILE A 195 -11.25 13.84 6.73
C ILE A 195 -11.38 12.56 7.54
N LYS A 196 -11.97 11.54 6.92
CA LYS A 196 -12.08 10.18 7.42
C LYS A 196 -11.15 9.28 6.63
N MET A 197 -10.38 8.44 7.33
CA MET A 197 -9.51 7.45 6.71
C MET A 197 -9.82 6.05 7.23
N TYR A 198 -9.90 5.09 6.31
CA TYR A 198 -10.19 3.69 6.59
C TYR A 198 -8.99 2.84 6.17
N PHE A 199 -8.39 2.16 7.13
CA PHE A 199 -7.14 1.41 6.92
C PHE A 199 -7.33 -0.12 6.92
N GLY A 200 -8.51 -0.59 7.34
CA GLY A 200 -8.82 -2.02 7.45
C GLY A 200 -9.11 -2.71 6.11
N GLN A 201 -9.26 -1.94 5.03
CA GLN A 201 -9.58 -2.42 3.68
C GLN A 201 -8.30 -2.78 2.90
N THR A 202 -8.44 -3.28 1.66
CA THR A 202 -7.29 -3.59 0.79
C THR A 202 -6.48 -2.34 0.45
N GLU A 203 -7.17 -1.21 0.27
CA GLU A 203 -6.60 0.11 0.04
C GLU A 203 -6.98 1.05 1.18
N ILE A 204 -6.19 2.10 1.41
CA ILE A 204 -6.57 3.15 2.35
C ILE A 204 -7.62 4.01 1.65
N LYS A 205 -8.87 3.93 2.12
CA LYS A 205 -9.95 4.80 1.66
C LYS A 205 -9.92 6.11 2.43
N ILE A 206 -10.06 7.23 1.73
CA ILE A 206 -10.06 8.57 2.29
C ILE A 206 -11.36 9.26 1.86
N GLU A 207 -12.09 9.83 2.81
CA GLU A 207 -13.30 10.62 2.53
C GLU A 207 -13.14 12.01 3.16
N ALA A 208 -13.25 13.05 2.34
CA ALA A 208 -13.32 14.42 2.79
C ALA A 208 -14.77 14.92 2.72
N HIS A 209 -15.31 15.34 3.85
CA HIS A 209 -16.68 15.82 4.02
C HIS A 209 -16.64 17.33 4.23
N ILE A 210 -17.27 18.10 3.34
CA ILE A 210 -17.44 19.55 3.44
C ILE A 210 -18.94 19.84 3.27
N ARG A 211 -19.64 20.16 4.38
CA ARG A 211 -21.10 20.29 4.42
C ARG A 211 -21.80 19.04 3.85
N ASP A 212 -22.55 19.20 2.76
CA ASP A 212 -23.28 18.15 2.03
C ASP A 212 -22.43 17.44 0.96
N ARG A 213 -21.19 17.90 0.71
CA ARG A 213 -20.29 17.35 -0.30
C ARG A 213 -19.34 16.33 0.32
N THR A 214 -19.22 15.18 -0.35
CA THR A 214 -18.24 14.14 -0.03
C THR A 214 -17.31 13.92 -1.21
N PHE A 215 -16.00 13.95 -0.95
CA PHE A 215 -14.96 13.59 -1.91
C PHE A 215 -14.30 12.30 -1.45
N THR A 216 -14.28 11.28 -2.30
CA THR A 216 -13.71 9.97 -1.96
C THR A 216 -12.48 9.71 -2.80
N PHE A 217 -11.42 9.28 -2.14
CA PHE A 217 -10.15 8.88 -2.74
C PHE A 217 -9.76 7.51 -2.20
N THR A 218 -8.99 6.75 -2.97
CA THR A 218 -8.33 5.55 -2.47
C THR A 218 -6.84 5.64 -2.73
N SER A 219 -6.04 5.07 -1.84
CA SER A 219 -4.62 4.85 -2.10
C SER A 219 -4.45 3.68 -3.07
N ALA A 220 -4.96 3.80 -4.30
CA ALA A 220 -4.48 2.93 -5.35
C ALA A 220 -2.97 3.17 -5.43
N PHE A 221 -2.16 2.14 -5.16
CA PHE A 221 -0.71 2.25 -5.22
C PHE A 221 -0.33 2.64 -6.66
N GLU A 222 -0.02 3.91 -6.91
CA GLU A 222 0.88 4.26 -8.01
C GLU A 222 2.21 3.59 -7.67
N THR A 223 2.37 2.38 -8.20
CA THR A 223 3.43 1.44 -7.82
C THR A 223 4.78 1.85 -8.46
N MET A 224 5.06 3.15 -8.66
CA MET A 224 6.15 3.56 -9.56
C MET A 224 7.12 4.64 -9.09
N GLU A 225 6.93 5.33 -7.96
CA GLU A 225 7.93 6.36 -7.61
C GLU A 225 9.18 5.79 -6.90
N ARG A 226 9.02 4.74 -6.08
CA ARG A 226 10.16 4.20 -5.30
C ARG A 226 11.11 3.34 -6.14
N GLU A 227 10.62 2.62 -7.14
CA GLU A 227 11.45 1.83 -8.06
C GLU A 227 12.17 2.72 -9.09
N MET A 228 11.53 3.80 -9.56
CA MET A 228 12.18 4.77 -10.45
C MET A 228 13.23 5.63 -9.73
N MET A 229 12.95 6.15 -8.53
CA MET A 229 13.95 6.98 -7.84
C MET A 229 15.18 6.19 -7.38
N HIS A 230 15.02 4.90 -7.04
CA HIS A 230 16.17 4.07 -6.70
C HIS A 230 17.03 3.69 -7.91
N SER A 231 16.44 3.54 -9.11
CA SER A 231 17.18 3.20 -10.33
C SER A 231 17.92 4.41 -10.95
N LEU A 232 17.36 5.61 -10.83
CA LEU A 232 17.97 6.87 -11.29
C LEU A 232 19.22 7.25 -10.47
N ASN A 233 19.23 6.94 -9.17
CA ASN A 233 20.40 7.19 -8.30
C ASN A 233 21.54 6.18 -8.48
N THR A 234 21.29 4.99 -9.03
CA THR A 234 22.36 4.03 -9.38
C THR A 234 22.95 4.27 -10.76
N GLN A 235 22.19 4.84 -11.71
CA GLN A 235 22.72 5.17 -13.05
C GLN A 235 23.55 6.46 -13.07
N THR A 236 23.23 7.44 -12.23
CA THR A 236 23.98 8.71 -12.16
C THR A 236 25.37 8.59 -11.53
N ASN A 237 25.64 7.52 -10.78
CA ASN A 237 26.96 7.25 -10.17
C ASN A 237 27.95 6.49 -11.10
N LEU A 238 27.58 6.17 -12.33
CA LEU A 238 28.42 5.43 -13.29
C LEU A 238 28.84 6.24 -14.54
N LEU A 239 28.50 7.53 -14.62
CA LEU A 239 28.79 8.37 -15.80
C LEU A 239 29.56 9.68 -15.52
N SER A 240 30.18 9.84 -14.35
CA SER A 240 31.12 10.93 -14.13
C SER A 240 32.49 10.63 -14.76
N ILE A 241 32.59 10.80 -16.08
CA ILE A 241 33.86 10.94 -16.78
C ILE A 241 34.35 12.37 -16.58
N LYS A 242 35.59 12.53 -16.12
CA LYS A 242 36.25 13.83 -15.89
C LYS A 242 36.49 14.55 -17.23
N PRO A 243 36.37 15.89 -17.30
CA PRO A 243 36.63 16.64 -18.51
C PRO A 243 38.12 16.97 -18.57
N ASP A 244 38.90 16.18 -19.30
CA ASP A 244 40.16 16.59 -19.92
C ASP A 244 40.44 15.60 -21.06
N ASP A 245 40.93 16.11 -22.19
CA ASP A 245 41.16 15.48 -23.50
C ASP A 245 40.01 15.58 -24.52
N ALA A 246 39.79 16.80 -25.04
CA ALA A 246 39.14 17.00 -26.33
C ALA A 246 40.18 17.47 -27.38
N PRO A 247 40.41 16.72 -28.48
CA PRO A 247 41.14 17.28 -29.61
C PRO A 247 40.20 18.08 -30.52
N PHE A 248 40.66 19.29 -30.82
CA PHE A 248 40.19 20.22 -31.83
C PHE A 248 40.04 19.59 -33.22
N TYR A 249 38.90 19.79 -33.90
CA TYR A 249 38.85 20.00 -35.35
C TYR A 249 37.68 20.93 -35.74
N GLN A 250 38.03 22.09 -36.31
CA GLN A 250 37.17 23.03 -37.04
C GLN A 250 36.89 22.46 -38.45
N ALA A 251 35.64 22.35 -38.91
CA ALA A 251 34.79 23.36 -39.59
C ALA A 251 34.72 23.14 -41.12
N ASN A 252 33.51 22.92 -41.67
CA ASN A 252 32.80 23.86 -42.59
C ASN A 252 31.70 23.21 -43.47
N ASN A 253 30.53 23.89 -43.47
CA ASN A 253 29.52 24.15 -44.52
C ASN A 253 29.20 23.12 -45.62
N THR A 254 27.91 22.76 -45.77
CA THR A 254 26.99 23.27 -46.84
C THR A 254 25.59 22.59 -46.83
N SER A 255 24.56 23.43 -46.99
CA SER A 255 23.36 23.30 -47.85
C SER A 255 22.45 22.03 -47.89
N GLY A 256 21.17 22.21 -47.57
CA GLY A 256 20.06 22.04 -48.54
C GLY A 256 19.30 20.71 -48.70
N SER A 257 18.04 20.72 -48.26
CA SER A 257 16.82 20.14 -48.88
C SER A 257 16.41 18.66 -48.71
N ASN A 258 15.11 18.54 -48.38
CA ASN A 258 14.11 17.49 -48.67
C ASN A 258 14.30 16.06 -48.14
N LEU A 259 13.34 15.57 -47.33
CA LEU A 259 12.32 14.61 -47.79
C LEU A 259 11.32 14.27 -46.66
N SER A 260 10.05 14.26 -47.05
CA SER A 260 8.87 13.88 -46.27
C SER A 260 8.75 12.36 -46.10
N SER A 261 8.26 11.88 -44.96
CA SER A 261 7.51 10.63 -44.91
C SER A 261 6.58 10.56 -43.69
N ARG A 262 5.28 10.68 -43.98
CA ARG A 262 4.16 10.27 -43.14
C ARG A 262 3.74 8.88 -43.60
N PRO A 263 3.50 7.89 -42.72
CA PRO A 263 2.77 6.69 -43.11
C PRO A 263 1.27 6.82 -42.84
N PRO A 264 0.41 6.12 -43.61
CA PRO A 264 -1.03 6.30 -43.63
C PRO A 264 -1.78 5.27 -42.77
N SER A 265 -3.04 5.61 -42.48
CA SER A 265 -4.08 4.74 -41.95
C SER A 265 -4.68 3.82 -43.01
N SER A 266 -5.03 2.59 -42.62
CA SER A 266 -6.39 2.00 -42.68
C SER A 266 -6.47 0.53 -43.14
N ARG A 267 -7.42 -0.17 -42.48
CA ARG A 267 -8.26 -1.30 -42.90
C ARG A 267 -7.82 -2.77 -42.73
N ASP A 268 -8.61 -3.43 -41.88
CA ASP A 268 -9.40 -4.65 -42.11
C ASP A 268 -8.70 -5.89 -42.68
N LEU A 269 -8.54 -6.92 -41.85
CA LEU A 269 -8.57 -8.31 -42.28
C LEU A 269 -9.16 -9.19 -41.17
N ALA A 270 -10.32 -9.78 -41.49
CA ALA A 270 -11.04 -10.78 -40.70
C ALA A 270 -10.24 -12.08 -40.60
N TYR A 271 -10.30 -12.74 -39.44
CA TYR A 271 -9.79 -14.11 -39.25
C TYR A 271 -10.95 -15.09 -39.05
N LYS A 272 -10.87 -16.18 -39.82
CA LYS A 272 -11.82 -17.28 -39.92
C LYS A 272 -11.84 -18.17 -38.68
N LYS A 273 -13.03 -18.69 -38.42
CA LYS A 273 -13.39 -19.75 -37.46
C LYS A 273 -13.06 -21.11 -38.09
N GLU A 274 -12.29 -21.95 -37.38
CA GLU A 274 -12.22 -23.39 -37.65
C GLU A 274 -12.81 -24.13 -36.45
N GLU A 275 -13.75 -25.01 -36.77
CA GLU A 275 -14.44 -25.94 -35.88
C GLU A 275 -13.65 -27.24 -35.85
N ASP A 276 -13.46 -27.82 -34.66
CA ASP A 276 -13.16 -29.23 -34.54
C ASP A 276 -14.19 -29.85 -33.59
N ASN A 277 -14.91 -30.82 -34.14
CA ASN A 277 -16.01 -31.57 -33.55
C ASN A 277 -15.52 -33.00 -33.33
N THR A 278 -15.42 -33.44 -32.08
CA THR A 278 -15.57 -34.86 -31.69
C THR A 278 -16.06 -34.89 -30.22
N PHE A 279 -17.36 -35.17 -29.99
CA PHE A 279 -17.94 -36.51 -29.71
C PHE A 279 -17.66 -36.94 -28.25
N ASN A 280 -18.60 -37.28 -27.36
CA ASN A 280 -20.06 -37.41 -27.39
C ASN A 280 -20.59 -37.38 -25.95
N ASP A 281 -21.80 -36.86 -25.76
CA ASP A 281 -22.63 -36.97 -24.57
C ASP A 281 -23.33 -38.34 -24.47
N GLY A 282 -23.71 -38.74 -23.26
CA GLY A 282 -24.50 -39.93 -23.01
C GLY A 282 -25.07 -40.02 -21.60
N ASP A 283 -26.20 -39.32 -21.39
CA ASP A 283 -27.40 -39.69 -20.60
C ASP A 283 -27.29 -40.03 -19.10
N SER A 284 -28.29 -39.81 -18.23
CA SER A 284 -29.53 -39.01 -18.23
C SER A 284 -30.22 -39.12 -16.84
N ARG A 285 -30.87 -38.01 -16.43
CA ARG A 285 -32.21 -37.85 -15.80
C ARG A 285 -32.62 -38.36 -14.39
N HIS A 286 -33.45 -37.49 -13.79
CA HIS A 286 -34.50 -37.62 -12.74
C HIS A 286 -34.07 -37.63 -11.26
N SER A 287 -34.79 -37.10 -10.27
CA SER A 287 -35.84 -36.06 -10.11
C SER A 287 -36.09 -35.92 -8.59
N SER A 288 -36.74 -34.83 -8.17
CA SER A 288 -37.58 -34.66 -6.97
C SER A 288 -37.00 -34.73 -5.53
N THR A 289 -37.10 -33.57 -4.85
CA THR A 289 -37.69 -33.31 -3.50
C THR A 289 -37.84 -34.48 -2.50
N PHE A 290 -37.27 -34.34 -1.29
CA PHE A 290 -37.99 -34.27 0.02
C PHE A 290 -37.03 -34.29 1.24
N ASN A 291 -37.49 -33.65 2.32
CA ASN A 291 -36.93 -33.59 3.68
C ASN A 291 -36.44 -34.93 4.27
N LYS A 292 -35.34 -34.88 5.04
CA LYS A 292 -35.29 -35.46 6.41
C LYS A 292 -34.05 -35.04 7.19
N GLU A 293 -34.30 -34.68 8.45
CA GLU A 293 -33.32 -34.64 9.54
C GLU A 293 -32.52 -35.95 9.63
N SER A 294 -31.22 -35.84 9.91
CA SER A 294 -30.56 -36.73 10.87
C SER A 294 -29.18 -36.20 11.25
N SER A 295 -29.10 -35.89 12.54
CA SER A 295 -27.90 -35.87 13.37
C SER A 295 -26.90 -36.99 13.05
N ARG A 296 -25.60 -36.67 12.99
CA ARG A 296 -24.52 -37.45 13.61
C ARG A 296 -23.22 -36.64 13.77
N LYS A 297 -22.65 -36.85 14.96
CA LYS A 297 -21.49 -36.24 15.62
C LYS A 297 -20.14 -36.46 14.91
N LEU A 298 -19.13 -35.69 15.38
CA LEU A 298 -17.67 -35.94 15.51
C LEU A 298 -16.89 -34.78 14.88
N PHE A 299 -16.05 -33.97 15.54
CA PHE A 299 -15.16 -34.19 16.68
C PHE A 299 -15.07 -32.95 17.58
N GLY A 300 -15.10 -33.14 18.90
CA GLY A 300 -14.84 -32.11 19.90
C GLY A 300 -13.38 -32.11 20.34
N ILE A 301 -12.75 -30.93 20.31
CA ILE A 301 -11.43 -30.67 20.90
C ILE A 301 -11.65 -30.26 22.36
N LYS A 302 -11.22 -31.09 23.31
CA LYS A 302 -11.21 -30.77 24.75
C LYS A 302 -9.94 -29.98 25.10
N PHE A 303 -10.11 -28.77 25.63
CA PHE A 303 -9.04 -28.07 26.35
C PHE A 303 -9.05 -28.50 27.82
N GLY A 304 -7.91 -29.02 28.30
CA GLY A 304 -7.70 -29.34 29.71
C GLY A 304 -7.50 -28.08 30.54
N ARG A 305 -8.28 -27.96 31.63
CA ARG A 305 -8.03 -27.04 32.74
C ARG A 305 -6.80 -27.54 33.52
N LYS A 306 -5.80 -26.68 33.72
CA LYS A 306 -4.83 -26.85 34.82
C LYS A 306 -5.36 -26.13 36.06
N ARG A 307 -5.20 -26.81 37.19
CA ARG A 307 -5.30 -26.30 38.56
C ARG A 307 -4.20 -25.28 38.83
#